data_AF-A0A318XHE9-F1
#
_entry.id   AF-A0A318XHE9-F1
#
_cell.length_a   1.000
_cell.length_b   1.000
_cell.length_c   1.000
_cell.angle_alpha   90.00
_cell.angle_beta   90.00
_cell.angle_gamma   90.00
#
_symmetry.space_group_name_H-M   'P 1'
#
loop_
_entity.id
_entity.type
_entity.pdbx_description
1 polymer ?
#
loop_
_entity_poly.entity_id
_entity_poly.type
_entity_poly.pdbx_seq_one_letter_code
_entity_poly.pdbx_strand_id
1 'polypeptide(L)'
;MGMIHYLSESDFKKSLDKYCLDKCSKCGGILEVSMEHITVNVVGKTMDIEEIPMLKCKKCGVTYYSYYAQEILYGMYNELKRRGDLGVKSKPNGYRKMYDYAASKGFVYDHRDYESIPGLRFDDEHSKEGFLTPVFFDRKALLYFIADPEYIVDIFSETYGHIGKKDSEGIYPYEWDVPFGFNTNGKLVFWLGDIDTMDDMSQGIFRNFNIASDHLLIDSEFYQAQMNCIFSEPIKEKQIISNMKIFVNNIHNKYGIELSHLVNECKIQEINIKRPIVFNEQSVSGIVNAFDKILVEGISVVGLKSLYETLYGEKRKLGYEKWQSIRLIKEILKQLGSGVQEMPDIEKMISPLYILHDYRIYLDHLLSENEQEKTRLHISETMGAEKFSEQEKIYYELIRRLDVLYQYLVLLSK
;
A
#
# COMPACT_ATOMS: atom_id res chain seq x y z
N MET A 1 17.21 -21.67 -18.10
CA MET A 1 18.37 -20.75 -18.03
C MET A 1 18.84 -20.47 -19.43
N GLY A 2 18.73 -19.22 -19.88
CA GLY A 2 19.23 -18.80 -21.19
C GLY A 2 20.64 -18.23 -21.04
N MET A 3 21.60 -18.74 -21.83
CA MET A 3 22.90 -18.08 -21.97
C MET A 3 22.72 -16.83 -22.81
N ILE A 4 23.24 -15.69 -22.34
CA ILE A 4 23.22 -14.42 -23.08
C ILE A 4 24.47 -14.38 -23.95
N HIS A 5 24.31 -14.23 -25.26
CA HIS A 5 25.41 -14.26 -26.22
C HIS A 5 25.61 -12.90 -26.90
N TYR A 6 26.85 -12.42 -26.86
CA TYR A 6 27.30 -11.24 -27.58
C TYR A 6 28.34 -11.63 -28.63
N LEU A 7 28.00 -11.39 -29.90
CA LEU A 7 28.85 -11.71 -31.04
C LEU A 7 30.01 -10.71 -31.22
N SER A 8 29.89 -9.52 -30.63
CA SER A 8 30.93 -8.49 -30.66
C SER A 8 31.09 -7.81 -29.30
N GLU A 9 32.29 -7.27 -29.02
CA GLU A 9 32.52 -6.45 -27.82
C GLU A 9 31.68 -5.16 -27.84
N SER A 10 31.41 -4.63 -29.04
CA SER A 10 30.59 -3.43 -29.18
C SER A 10 29.16 -3.66 -28.72
N ASP A 11 28.57 -4.81 -29.03
CA ASP A 11 27.19 -5.12 -28.64
C ASP A 11 27.09 -5.35 -27.14
N PHE A 12 28.10 -5.98 -26.54
CA PHE A 12 28.21 -6.12 -25.09
C PHE A 12 28.31 -4.75 -24.41
N LYS A 13 29.21 -3.86 -24.85
CA LYS A 13 29.32 -2.51 -24.26
C LYS A 13 28.01 -1.74 -24.38
N LYS A 14 27.38 -1.75 -25.57
CA LYS A 14 26.07 -1.10 -25.77
C LYS A 14 24.97 -1.65 -24.87
N SER A 15 25.00 -2.95 -24.53
CA SER A 15 24.01 -3.51 -23.61
C SER A 15 24.23 -3.09 -22.16
N LEU A 16 25.49 -2.83 -21.78
CA LEU A 16 25.85 -2.30 -20.47
C LEU A 16 25.57 -0.80 -20.34
N ASP A 17 25.72 -0.02 -21.42
CA ASP A 17 25.44 1.43 -21.42
C ASP A 17 23.93 1.75 -21.33
N LYS A 18 23.07 0.75 -21.48
CA LYS A 18 21.62 0.93 -21.42
C LYS A 18 21.18 1.03 -19.95
N TYR A 19 20.96 2.26 -19.48
CA TYR A 19 20.33 2.47 -18.18
C TYR A 19 18.87 2.02 -18.20
N CYS A 20 18.49 1.21 -17.22
CA CYS A 20 17.13 0.69 -17.08
C CYS A 20 16.50 1.33 -15.83
N LEU A 21 15.43 2.08 -16.06
CA LEU A 21 14.63 2.70 -15.00
C LEU A 21 13.69 1.67 -14.34
N ASP A 22 12.69 2.14 -13.61
CA ASP A 22 11.72 1.33 -12.87
C ASP A 22 10.62 0.68 -13.75
N LYS A 23 10.52 1.06 -15.03
CA LYS A 23 9.52 0.51 -15.97
C LYS A 23 10.14 -0.34 -17.09
N CYS A 24 9.45 -1.43 -17.41
CA CYS A 24 9.80 -2.36 -18.47
C CYS A 24 9.64 -1.72 -19.85
N SER A 25 10.75 -1.61 -20.60
CA SER A 25 10.74 -1.12 -21.98
C SER A 25 9.90 -1.96 -22.96
N LYS A 26 9.57 -3.22 -22.63
CA LYS A 26 8.76 -4.09 -23.49
C LYS A 26 7.24 -3.94 -23.29
N CYS A 27 6.78 -3.72 -22.06
CA CYS A 27 5.34 -3.77 -21.74
C CYS A 27 4.84 -2.67 -20.79
N GLY A 28 5.72 -1.76 -20.36
CA GLY A 28 5.42 -0.69 -19.40
C GLY A 28 5.20 -1.15 -17.95
N GLY A 29 5.26 -2.45 -17.67
CA GLY A 29 5.09 -2.98 -16.31
C GLY A 29 6.26 -2.65 -15.39
N ILE A 30 6.01 -2.62 -14.08
CA ILE A 30 7.04 -2.36 -13.06
C ILE A 30 8.13 -3.44 -13.08
N LEU A 31 9.37 -3.00 -12.91
CA LEU A 31 10.53 -3.87 -12.66
C LEU A 31 10.75 -4.00 -11.16
N GLU A 32 11.20 -5.16 -10.70
CA GLU A 32 11.70 -5.39 -9.35
C GLU A 32 13.09 -6.01 -9.41
N VAL A 33 13.87 -5.85 -8.35
CA VAL A 33 15.13 -6.58 -8.26
C VAL A 33 14.84 -8.06 -8.01
N SER A 34 15.56 -8.91 -8.75
CA SER A 34 15.50 -10.36 -8.62
C SER A 34 16.92 -10.91 -8.67
N MET A 35 17.25 -11.76 -7.71
CA MET A 35 18.53 -12.46 -7.68
C MET A 35 18.50 -13.60 -8.70
N GLU A 36 19.30 -13.49 -9.76
CA GLU A 36 19.29 -14.41 -10.90
C GLU A 36 20.65 -15.09 -11.07
N HIS A 37 20.62 -16.35 -11.51
CA HIS A 37 21.80 -17.03 -12.05
C HIS A 37 21.89 -16.70 -13.54
N ILE A 38 22.96 -16.04 -13.95
CA ILE A 38 23.20 -15.70 -15.37
C ILE A 38 24.49 -16.33 -15.91
N THR A 39 24.47 -16.69 -17.19
CA THR A 39 25.68 -17.02 -17.95
C THR A 39 25.75 -16.11 -19.17
N VAL A 40 26.86 -15.37 -19.29
CA VAL A 40 27.09 -14.40 -20.35
C VAL A 40 28.33 -14.80 -21.15
N ASN A 41 28.19 -14.92 -22.46
CA ASN A 41 29.30 -15.17 -23.38
C ASN A 41 29.56 -13.93 -24.25
N VAL A 42 30.79 -13.44 -24.24
CA VAL A 42 31.22 -12.29 -25.05
C VAL A 42 32.44 -12.71 -25.87
N VAL A 43 32.25 -12.88 -27.18
CA VAL A 43 33.33 -13.24 -28.12
C VAL A 43 34.17 -14.43 -27.61
N GLY A 44 33.49 -15.52 -27.21
CA GLY A 44 34.14 -16.74 -26.72
C GLY A 44 34.65 -16.71 -25.28
N LYS A 45 34.48 -15.59 -24.55
CA LYS A 45 34.74 -15.52 -23.10
C LYS A 45 33.46 -15.71 -22.31
N THR A 46 33.45 -16.67 -21.38
CA THR A 46 32.25 -17.05 -20.61
C THR A 46 32.33 -16.59 -19.16
N MET A 47 31.34 -15.84 -18.71
CA MET A 47 31.14 -15.45 -17.32
C MET A 47 29.89 -16.17 -16.80
N ASP A 48 30.07 -17.03 -15.80
CA ASP A 48 29.00 -17.78 -15.14
C ASP A 48 28.86 -17.28 -13.71
N ILE A 49 27.77 -16.58 -13.39
CA ILE A 49 27.58 -15.88 -12.12
C ILE A 49 26.39 -16.52 -11.40
N GLU A 50 26.67 -17.17 -10.27
CA GLU A 50 25.68 -17.95 -9.51
C GLU A 50 24.51 -17.11 -9.01
N GLU A 51 24.78 -15.87 -8.58
CA GLU A 51 23.75 -14.95 -8.08
C GLU A 51 24.15 -13.50 -8.38
N ILE A 52 23.27 -12.76 -9.07
CA ILE A 52 23.45 -11.33 -9.31
C ILE A 52 22.09 -10.62 -9.36
N PRO A 53 21.95 -9.41 -8.78
CA PRO A 53 20.71 -8.66 -8.84
C PRO A 53 20.44 -8.20 -10.28
N MET A 54 19.28 -8.57 -10.81
CA MET A 54 18.77 -8.19 -12.13
C MET A 54 17.42 -7.47 -11.96
N LEU A 55 17.05 -6.64 -12.93
CA LEU A 55 15.72 -6.02 -12.95
C LEU A 55 14.75 -6.90 -13.74
N LYS A 56 13.71 -7.39 -13.08
CA LYS A 56 12.74 -8.32 -13.66
C LYS A 56 11.35 -7.70 -13.71
N CYS A 57 10.73 -7.72 -14.88
CA CYS A 57 9.38 -7.19 -15.04
C CYS A 57 8.35 -8.11 -14.38
N LYS A 58 7.56 -7.56 -13.44
CA LYS A 58 6.48 -8.31 -12.77
C LYS A 58 5.38 -8.76 -13.74
N LYS A 59 5.18 -8.02 -14.84
CA LYS A 59 4.11 -8.28 -15.82
C LYS A 59 4.49 -9.30 -16.90
N CYS A 60 5.68 -9.20 -17.48
CA CYS A 60 6.08 -10.04 -18.62
C CYS A 60 7.30 -10.94 -18.36
N GLY A 61 7.90 -10.86 -17.16
CA GLY A 61 9.01 -11.70 -16.74
C GLY A 61 10.35 -11.41 -17.43
N VAL A 62 10.41 -10.46 -18.37
CA VAL A 62 11.66 -10.09 -19.04
C VAL A 62 12.64 -9.49 -18.03
N THR A 63 13.93 -9.79 -18.20
CA THR A 63 15.00 -9.34 -17.33
C THR A 63 15.91 -8.32 -18.04
N TYR A 64 16.43 -7.39 -17.26
CA TYR A 64 17.40 -6.37 -17.65
C TYR A 64 18.55 -6.37 -16.65
N TYR A 65 19.74 -5.96 -17.10
CA TYR A 65 20.85 -5.74 -16.17
C TYR A 65 20.50 -4.59 -15.24
N SER A 66 20.72 -4.79 -13.94
CA SER A 66 20.83 -3.68 -12.98
C SER A 66 22.15 -2.95 -13.18
N TYR A 67 22.30 -1.76 -12.61
CA TYR A 67 23.56 -1.02 -12.67
C TYR A 67 24.70 -1.81 -12.00
N TYR A 68 24.46 -2.42 -10.83
CA TYR A 68 25.40 -3.34 -10.20
C TYR A 68 25.83 -4.48 -11.13
N ALA A 69 24.88 -5.13 -11.80
CA ALA A 69 25.19 -6.21 -12.73
C ALA A 69 26.06 -5.72 -13.90
N GLN A 70 25.83 -4.49 -14.37
CA GLN A 70 26.63 -3.90 -15.43
C GLN A 70 28.09 -3.70 -15.02
N GLU A 71 28.33 -3.15 -13.82
CA GLU A 71 29.68 -2.93 -13.29
C GLU A 71 30.44 -4.25 -13.09
N ILE A 72 29.79 -5.26 -12.52
CA ILE A 72 30.38 -6.58 -12.31
C ILE A 72 30.72 -7.27 -13.63
N LEU A 73 29.80 -7.28 -14.60
CA LEU A 73 30.04 -7.90 -15.91
C LEU A 73 31.16 -7.20 -16.67
N TYR A 74 31.21 -5.86 -16.62
CA TYR A 74 32.28 -5.09 -17.24
C TYR A 74 33.64 -5.41 -16.60
N GLY A 75 33.72 -5.41 -15.27
CA GLY A 75 34.93 -5.73 -14.53
C GLY A 75 35.44 -7.14 -14.80
N MET A 76 34.56 -8.14 -14.73
CA MET A 76 34.89 -9.54 -15.01
C MET A 76 35.37 -9.74 -16.44
N TYR A 77 34.71 -9.13 -17.42
CA TYR A 77 35.09 -9.24 -18.83
C TYR A 77 36.49 -8.65 -19.10
N ASN A 78 36.77 -7.47 -18.54
CA ASN A 78 38.08 -6.83 -18.67
C ASN A 78 39.18 -7.65 -17.99
N GLU A 79 38.88 -8.27 -16.85
CA GLU A 79 39.84 -9.13 -16.16
C GLU A 79 40.15 -10.40 -16.94
N LEU A 80 39.15 -11.05 -17.55
CA LEU A 80 39.35 -12.17 -18.47
C LEU A 80 40.22 -11.77 -19.66
N LYS A 81 39.99 -10.58 -20.24
CA LYS A 81 40.83 -10.04 -21.32
C LYS A 81 42.27 -9.83 -20.87
N ARG A 82 42.46 -9.25 -19.69
CA ARG A 82 43.79 -8.96 -19.13
C ARG A 82 44.60 -10.22 -18.85
N ARG A 83 43.95 -11.28 -18.35
CA ARG A 83 44.60 -12.58 -18.04
C ARG A 83 44.74 -13.52 -19.23
N GLY A 84 43.93 -13.32 -20.27
CA GLY A 84 43.84 -14.24 -21.41
C GLY A 84 42.95 -15.45 -21.14
N ASP A 85 42.18 -15.45 -20.05
CA ASP A 85 41.30 -16.55 -19.67
C ASP A 85 40.06 -16.63 -20.58
N LEU A 86 39.57 -17.86 -20.80
CA LEU A 86 38.37 -18.12 -21.60
C LEU A 86 37.08 -18.10 -20.79
N GLY A 87 37.16 -18.13 -19.47
CA GLY A 87 35.97 -17.96 -18.64
C GLY A 87 36.22 -18.02 -17.16
N VAL A 88 35.19 -17.65 -16.41
CA VAL A 88 35.19 -17.57 -14.95
C VAL A 88 33.84 -18.00 -14.40
N LYS A 89 33.88 -18.66 -13.24
CA LYS A 89 32.70 -18.90 -12.40
C LYS A 89 32.79 -18.01 -11.17
N SER A 90 31.78 -17.17 -10.96
CA SER A 90 31.70 -16.26 -9.81
C SER A 90 30.60 -16.70 -8.87
N LYS A 91 30.91 -16.67 -7.57
CA LYS A 91 29.98 -16.99 -6.49
C LYS A 91 29.98 -15.87 -5.46
N PRO A 92 28.85 -15.59 -4.80
CA PRO A 92 28.83 -14.66 -3.67
C PRO A 92 29.86 -15.07 -2.61
N ASN A 93 30.71 -14.14 -2.20
CA ASN A 93 31.75 -14.37 -1.17
C ASN A 93 31.30 -13.90 0.22
N GLY A 94 30.04 -13.48 0.38
CA GLY A 94 29.50 -12.94 1.62
C GLY A 94 29.95 -11.51 1.94
N TYR A 95 30.59 -10.80 0.99
CA TYR A 95 30.92 -9.39 1.14
C TYR A 95 29.67 -8.55 1.41
N ARG A 96 29.77 -7.65 2.38
CA ARG A 96 28.73 -6.70 2.76
C ARG A 96 29.38 -5.34 2.90
N LYS A 97 29.08 -4.43 1.98
CA LYS A 97 29.44 -3.02 2.11
C LYS A 97 28.59 -2.41 3.22
N MET A 98 29.24 -1.73 4.15
CA MET A 98 28.59 -0.99 5.22
C MET A 98 28.74 0.50 4.93
N TYR A 99 27.65 1.23 5.08
CA TYR A 99 27.58 2.69 4.96
C TYR A 99 27.66 3.36 6.34
N ASP A 100 28.14 4.60 6.36
CA ASP A 100 28.41 5.39 7.57
C ASP A 100 27.15 6.14 8.06
N TYR A 101 26.06 5.38 8.21
CA TYR A 101 24.75 5.81 8.69
C TYR A 101 24.22 4.79 9.70
N ALA A 102 23.78 5.27 10.86
CA ALA A 102 23.34 4.48 12.02
C ALA A 102 24.31 3.32 12.35
N ALA A 103 25.61 3.55 12.11
CA ALA A 103 26.62 2.49 12.10
C ALA A 103 26.74 1.78 13.47
N SER A 104 26.50 2.51 14.57
CA SER A 104 26.52 1.99 15.93
C SER A 104 25.43 0.93 16.20
N LYS A 105 24.34 0.93 15.43
CA LYS A 105 23.21 0.00 15.61
C LYS A 105 23.42 -1.31 14.86
N GLY A 106 24.27 -1.33 13.84
CA GLY A 106 24.57 -2.55 13.06
C GLY A 106 23.32 -3.16 12.41
N PHE A 107 22.52 -2.33 11.73
CA PHE A 107 21.38 -2.78 10.93
C PHE A 107 21.84 -3.75 9.82
N VAL A 108 21.01 -4.73 9.54
CA VAL A 108 21.11 -5.66 8.43
C VAL A 108 20.37 -5.05 7.24
N TYR A 109 21.12 -4.78 6.17
CA TYR A 109 20.63 -4.37 4.85
C TYR A 109 21.54 -5.00 3.79
N ASP A 110 21.10 -4.97 2.53
CA ASP A 110 21.91 -5.41 1.40
C ASP A 110 22.33 -4.20 0.55
N HIS A 111 23.63 -3.89 0.54
CA HIS A 111 24.16 -2.82 -0.30
C HIS A 111 23.84 -2.99 -1.79
N ARG A 112 23.59 -4.21 -2.24
CA ARG A 112 23.18 -4.50 -3.62
C ARG A 112 21.83 -3.87 -3.95
N ASP A 113 20.96 -3.60 -2.98
CA ASP A 113 19.71 -2.87 -3.21
C ASP A 113 19.98 -1.42 -3.61
N TYR A 114 20.80 -0.72 -2.81
CA TYR A 114 21.27 0.63 -3.14
C TYR A 114 21.92 0.67 -4.52
N GLU A 115 22.70 -0.36 -4.87
CA GLU A 115 23.44 -0.38 -6.13
C GLU A 115 22.64 -0.87 -7.35
N SER A 116 21.47 -1.50 -7.14
CA SER A 116 20.69 -2.15 -8.21
C SER A 116 19.31 -1.55 -8.44
N ILE A 117 18.68 -0.98 -7.41
CA ILE A 117 17.38 -0.34 -7.54
C ILE A 117 17.59 1.02 -8.25
N PRO A 118 16.86 1.31 -9.34
CA PRO A 118 17.03 2.55 -10.08
C PRO A 118 16.81 3.78 -9.20
N GLY A 119 17.60 4.83 -9.43
CA GLY A 119 17.54 6.10 -8.68
C GLY A 119 18.37 6.14 -7.39
N LEU A 120 18.54 5.03 -6.65
CA LEU A 120 19.08 5.11 -5.28
C LEU A 120 20.54 5.58 -5.18
N ARG A 121 21.38 5.29 -6.18
CA ARG A 121 22.78 5.76 -6.22
C ARG A 121 22.93 7.23 -6.63
N PHE A 122 21.88 7.82 -7.18
CA PHE A 122 21.92 9.18 -7.72
C PHE A 122 21.33 10.13 -6.69
N ASP A 123 22.12 10.34 -5.64
CA ASP A 123 21.79 11.19 -4.52
C ASP A 123 22.76 12.37 -4.48
N ASP A 124 22.32 13.50 -5.05
CA ASP A 124 23.06 14.76 -5.04
C ASP A 124 22.71 15.62 -3.81
N GLU A 125 21.72 15.21 -3.01
CA GLU A 125 21.24 15.93 -1.84
C GLU A 125 22.09 15.62 -0.61
N HIS A 126 22.53 14.37 -0.47
CA HIS A 126 23.29 13.92 0.69
C HIS A 126 24.79 13.76 0.40
N SER A 127 25.61 14.16 1.37
CA SER A 127 27.07 14.22 1.20
C SER A 127 27.80 12.88 1.32
N LYS A 128 27.13 11.81 1.80
CA LYS A 128 27.75 10.48 1.98
C LYS A 128 26.98 9.42 1.20
N GLU A 129 27.73 8.47 0.65
CA GLU A 129 27.17 7.34 -0.09
C GLU A 129 26.29 6.47 0.81
N GLY A 130 25.16 6.01 0.28
CA GLY A 130 24.32 4.98 0.90
C GLY A 130 23.14 5.52 1.71
N PHE A 131 22.86 6.83 1.70
CA PHE A 131 21.71 7.41 2.40
C PHE A 131 20.39 6.69 2.03
N LEU A 132 20.11 6.56 0.73
CA LEU A 132 18.93 5.88 0.19
C LEU A 132 19.02 4.34 0.23
N THR A 133 19.90 3.76 1.04
CA THR A 133 19.94 2.30 1.20
C THR A 133 18.67 1.83 1.91
N PRO A 134 17.84 0.95 1.31
CA PRO A 134 16.63 0.49 1.94
C PRO A 134 16.96 -0.50 3.08
N VAL A 135 16.34 -0.27 4.24
CA VAL A 135 16.44 -1.13 5.41
C VAL A 135 15.07 -1.70 5.73
N PHE A 136 15.00 -3.01 5.92
CA PHE A 136 13.74 -3.74 6.02
C PHE A 136 13.44 -4.15 7.48
N PHE A 137 12.16 -4.11 7.83
CA PHE A 137 11.65 -4.40 9.16
C PHE A 137 10.35 -5.22 9.11
N ASP A 138 10.07 -5.98 10.16
CA ASP A 138 8.72 -6.49 10.41
C ASP A 138 7.79 -5.30 10.72
N ARG A 139 6.61 -5.25 10.06
CA ARG A 139 5.62 -4.17 10.25
C ARG A 139 5.17 -4.00 11.70
N LYS A 140 5.32 -5.03 12.54
CA LYS A 140 5.05 -4.98 13.98
C LYS A 140 5.89 -3.94 14.72
N ALA A 141 7.01 -3.47 14.16
CA ALA A 141 7.77 -2.36 14.73
C ALA A 141 6.89 -1.12 15.00
N LEU A 142 5.94 -0.84 14.11
CA LEU A 142 5.03 0.30 14.23
C LEU A 142 4.11 0.22 15.44
N LEU A 143 3.86 -0.97 15.99
CA LEU A 143 3.00 -1.13 17.17
C LEU A 143 3.57 -0.43 18.40
N TYR A 144 4.90 -0.41 18.53
CA TYR A 144 5.55 0.31 19.62
C TYR A 144 5.23 1.80 19.53
N PHE A 145 5.48 2.38 18.35
CA PHE A 145 5.29 3.81 18.11
C PHE A 145 3.83 4.25 18.12
N ILE A 146 2.89 3.38 17.71
CA ILE A 146 1.46 3.66 17.81
C ILE A 146 0.98 3.67 19.27
N ALA A 147 1.59 2.84 20.13
CA ALA A 147 1.18 2.72 21.52
C ALA A 147 1.68 3.88 22.39
N ASP A 148 2.74 4.58 21.96
CA ASP A 148 3.35 5.67 22.70
C ASP A 148 2.90 7.04 22.15
N PRO A 149 2.25 7.89 22.96
CA PRO A 149 1.72 9.17 22.53
C PRO A 149 2.80 10.21 22.14
N GLU A 150 4.09 9.98 22.43
CA GLU A 150 5.18 10.82 21.96
C GLU A 150 5.37 10.73 20.45
N TYR A 151 4.94 9.64 19.82
CA TYR A 151 5.08 9.44 18.39
C TYR A 151 3.77 9.67 17.64
N ILE A 152 3.90 9.98 16.36
CA ILE A 152 2.82 9.99 15.38
C ILE A 152 3.21 9.01 14.29
N VAL A 153 2.34 8.05 14.02
CA VAL A 153 2.41 7.19 12.84
C VAL A 153 1.19 7.49 11.98
N ASP A 154 1.42 7.90 10.73
CA ASP A 154 0.37 8.13 9.76
C ASP A 154 0.65 7.34 8.47
N ILE A 155 -0.28 6.43 8.15
CA ILE A 155 -0.29 5.69 6.88
C ILE A 155 -1.34 6.37 6.02
N PHE A 156 -0.88 7.34 5.23
CA PHE A 156 -1.75 8.14 4.39
C PHE A 156 -2.00 7.52 3.01
N SER A 157 -1.20 6.54 2.58
CA SER A 157 -1.34 5.79 1.32
C SER A 157 -1.27 4.27 1.53
N GLU A 158 -1.63 3.45 0.54
CA GLU A 158 -1.65 1.99 0.66
C GLU A 158 -0.28 1.39 1.01
N THR A 159 0.81 2.05 0.60
CA THR A 159 2.19 1.59 0.82
C THR A 159 3.15 2.71 1.22
N TYR A 160 2.64 3.87 1.62
CA TYR A 160 3.43 5.03 2.01
C TYR A 160 2.86 5.69 3.27
N GLY A 161 3.74 6.04 4.20
CA GLY A 161 3.41 6.75 5.43
C GLY A 161 4.61 7.53 5.97
N HIS A 162 4.41 8.13 7.13
CA HIS A 162 5.49 8.77 7.89
C HIS A 162 5.36 8.48 9.39
N ILE A 163 6.51 8.55 10.06
CA ILE A 163 6.62 8.44 11.50
C ILE A 163 7.44 9.61 12.02
N GLY A 164 6.95 10.26 13.06
CA GLY A 164 7.66 11.35 13.71
C GLY A 164 7.53 11.31 15.22
N LYS A 165 8.55 11.81 15.92
CA LYS A 165 8.52 12.04 17.36
C LYS A 165 8.16 13.50 17.61
N LYS A 166 7.13 13.75 18.42
CA LYS A 166 6.66 15.09 18.75
C LYS A 166 7.73 15.87 19.50
N ASP A 167 7.84 17.16 19.21
CA ASP A 167 8.65 18.07 19.99
C ASP A 167 8.10 18.22 21.42
N SER A 168 8.92 17.85 22.40
CA SER A 168 8.58 17.95 23.81
C SER A 168 8.38 19.40 24.29
N GLU A 169 9.03 20.38 23.64
CA GLU A 169 8.87 21.81 23.94
C GLU A 169 7.70 22.45 23.18
N GLY A 170 7.18 21.77 22.14
CA GLY A 170 6.10 22.25 21.29
C GLY A 170 6.45 23.48 20.43
N ILE A 171 7.74 23.73 20.20
CA ILE A 171 8.23 24.81 19.33
C ILE A 171 8.04 24.40 17.88
N TYR A 172 8.40 23.16 17.56
CA TYR A 172 8.19 22.54 16.25
C TYR A 172 7.13 21.43 16.34
N PRO A 173 6.58 20.96 15.21
CA PRO A 173 5.70 19.79 15.23
C PRO A 173 6.40 18.51 15.68
N TYR A 174 7.68 18.35 15.31
CA TYR A 174 8.46 17.13 15.51
C TYR A 174 9.92 17.43 15.90
N GLU A 175 10.50 16.58 16.76
CA GLU A 175 11.96 16.50 16.96
C GLU A 175 12.63 15.88 15.73
N TRP A 176 11.99 14.86 15.17
CA TRP A 176 12.33 14.24 13.88
C TRP A 176 11.06 13.66 13.25
N ASP A 177 11.04 13.64 11.92
CA ASP A 177 9.95 13.10 11.10
C ASP A 177 10.54 12.47 9.85
N VAL A 178 10.19 11.21 9.59
CA VAL A 178 10.76 10.46 8.47
C VAL A 178 9.72 9.65 7.70
N PRO A 179 9.88 9.54 6.38
CA PRO A 179 9.00 8.72 5.55
C PRO A 179 9.30 7.23 5.71
N PHE A 180 8.30 6.38 5.47
CA PHE A 180 8.47 4.93 5.37
C PHE A 180 7.52 4.31 4.35
N GLY A 181 7.90 3.15 3.82
CA GLY A 181 7.08 2.38 2.88
C GLY A 181 6.73 0.97 3.34
N PHE A 182 5.78 0.37 2.63
CA PHE A 182 5.59 -1.08 2.64
C PHE A 182 5.89 -1.66 1.26
N ASN A 183 6.70 -2.71 1.21
CA ASN A 183 6.89 -3.44 -0.04
C ASN A 183 5.73 -4.40 -0.32
N THR A 184 5.76 -5.08 -1.47
CA THR A 184 4.67 -5.99 -1.87
C THR A 184 4.55 -7.26 -1.02
N ASN A 185 5.55 -7.55 -0.17
CA ASN A 185 5.49 -8.62 0.83
C ASN A 185 5.03 -8.11 2.21
N GLY A 186 4.68 -6.83 2.33
CA GLY A 186 4.24 -6.21 3.58
C GLY A 186 5.37 -5.92 4.57
N LYS A 187 6.64 -5.97 4.14
CA LYS A 187 7.77 -5.52 4.96
C LYS A 187 7.79 -4.01 5.03
N LEU A 188 8.08 -3.49 6.20
CA LEU A 188 8.28 -2.06 6.44
C LEU A 188 9.69 -1.67 5.95
N VAL A 189 9.79 -0.55 5.25
CA VAL A 189 11.04 -0.08 4.63
C VAL A 189 11.30 1.38 4.97
N PHE A 190 12.52 1.68 5.36
CA PHE A 190 13.03 3.05 5.54
C PHE A 190 14.31 3.24 4.73
N TRP A 191 14.67 4.49 4.45
CA TRP A 191 16.01 4.82 4.03
C TRP A 191 16.96 4.77 5.24
N LEU A 192 18.16 4.24 5.04
CA LEU A 192 19.18 4.11 6.08
C LEU A 192 19.57 5.48 6.64
N GLY A 193 19.67 6.48 5.78
CA GLY A 193 19.96 7.86 6.15
C GLY A 193 18.88 8.50 7.02
N ASP A 194 17.60 8.25 6.71
CA ASP A 194 16.49 8.72 7.54
C ASP A 194 16.54 8.12 8.95
N ILE A 195 16.84 6.82 9.06
CA ILE A 195 17.00 6.17 10.37
C ILE A 195 18.11 6.82 11.19
N ASP A 196 19.21 7.25 10.55
CA ASP A 196 20.33 7.93 11.23
C ASP A 196 19.92 9.26 11.87
N THR A 197 18.87 9.91 11.36
CA THR A 197 18.33 11.16 11.93
C THR A 197 17.49 10.94 13.19
N MET A 198 16.99 9.73 13.42
CA MET A 198 16.20 9.40 14.61
C MET A 198 17.06 9.36 15.87
N ASP A 199 16.43 9.52 17.04
CA ASP A 199 17.10 9.36 18.32
C ASP A 199 17.51 7.90 18.62
N ASP A 200 18.44 7.72 19.57
CA ASP A 200 19.05 6.44 19.89
C ASP A 200 18.04 5.35 20.33
N MET A 201 16.98 5.77 21.02
CA MET A 201 15.92 4.88 21.51
C MET A 201 15.07 4.39 20.34
N SER A 202 14.63 5.30 19.47
CA SER A 202 13.87 5.00 18.25
C SER A 202 14.63 4.05 17.31
N GLN A 203 15.91 4.32 17.07
CA GLN A 203 16.79 3.41 16.33
C GLN A 203 16.90 2.04 17.02
N GLY A 204 17.00 2.02 18.36
CA GLY A 204 17.07 0.80 19.17
C GLY A 204 15.81 -0.07 19.07
N ILE A 205 14.63 0.54 19.00
CA ILE A 205 13.36 -0.16 18.80
C ILE A 205 13.36 -0.83 17.43
N PHE A 206 13.62 -0.08 16.36
CA PHE A 206 13.67 -0.63 15.00
C PHE A 206 14.69 -1.77 14.86
N ARG A 207 15.83 -1.67 15.56
CA ARG A 207 16.87 -2.70 15.51
C ARG A 207 16.39 -4.10 15.87
N ASN A 208 15.41 -4.21 16.76
CA ASN A 208 14.82 -5.49 17.19
C ASN A 208 13.90 -6.12 16.15
N PHE A 209 13.38 -5.32 15.22
CA PHE A 209 12.47 -5.76 14.15
C PHE A 209 13.16 -5.81 12.78
N ASN A 210 14.44 -5.48 12.70
CA ASN A 210 15.20 -5.47 11.46
C ASN A 210 15.36 -6.88 10.91
N ILE A 211 15.00 -7.04 9.63
CA ILE A 211 15.01 -8.30 8.90
C ILE A 211 15.81 -8.15 7.60
N ALA A 212 16.21 -9.28 7.02
CA ALA A 212 16.89 -9.27 5.73
C ALA A 212 15.99 -8.70 4.61
N SER A 213 16.64 -8.00 3.68
CA SER A 213 16.02 -7.54 2.44
C SER A 213 15.46 -8.72 1.64
N ASP A 214 14.32 -8.51 0.99
CA ASP A 214 13.84 -9.37 -0.11
C ASP A 214 13.99 -8.70 -1.49
N HIS A 215 14.67 -7.56 -1.53
CA HIS A 215 14.97 -6.77 -2.74
C HIS A 215 13.73 -6.18 -3.44
N LEU A 216 12.56 -6.19 -2.78
CA LEU A 216 11.33 -5.63 -3.33
C LEU A 216 11.09 -4.24 -2.78
N LEU A 217 10.90 -3.25 -3.66
CA LEU A 217 10.66 -1.87 -3.27
C LEU A 217 9.96 -1.05 -4.36
N ILE A 218 10.25 -1.33 -5.64
CA ILE A 218 9.91 -0.46 -6.76
C ILE A 218 8.39 -0.39 -6.95
N ASP A 219 7.68 -1.49 -6.71
CA ASP A 219 6.23 -1.59 -6.69
C ASP A 219 5.65 -1.15 -5.33
N SER A 220 5.95 0.09 -4.94
CA SER A 220 5.37 0.77 -3.78
C SER A 220 5.16 2.25 -4.07
N GLU A 221 4.09 2.83 -3.52
CA GLU A 221 3.84 4.27 -3.58
C GLU A 221 4.93 5.06 -2.87
N PHE A 222 5.60 4.47 -1.86
CA PHE A 222 6.76 5.06 -1.20
C PHE A 222 7.90 5.32 -2.21
N TYR A 223 8.33 4.28 -2.95
CA TYR A 223 9.35 4.44 -3.98
C TYR A 223 8.89 5.39 -5.08
N GLN A 224 7.66 5.24 -5.57
CA GLN A 224 7.15 6.06 -6.69
C GLN A 224 7.03 7.54 -6.30
N ALA A 225 6.66 7.85 -5.05
CA ALA A 225 6.58 9.22 -4.56
C ALA A 225 7.97 9.82 -4.35
N GLN A 226 8.87 9.10 -3.69
CA GLN A 226 10.19 9.60 -3.33
C GLN A 226 11.13 9.70 -4.55
N MET A 227 11.12 8.71 -5.44
CA MET A 227 12.08 8.63 -6.55
C MET A 227 11.52 9.17 -7.87
N ASN A 228 10.22 9.03 -8.12
CA ASN A 228 9.60 9.44 -9.39
C ASN A 228 8.71 10.69 -9.26
N CYS A 229 8.58 11.27 -8.06
CA CYS A 229 7.68 12.39 -7.77
C CYS A 229 6.22 12.13 -8.18
N ILE A 230 5.77 10.88 -8.06
CA ILE A 230 4.38 10.50 -8.33
C ILE A 230 3.59 10.60 -7.03
N PHE A 231 2.61 11.50 -6.98
CA PHE A 231 1.74 11.62 -5.81
C PHE A 231 1.02 10.31 -5.53
N SER A 232 1.09 9.86 -4.27
CA SER A 232 0.36 8.70 -3.79
C SER A 232 -1.12 9.00 -3.63
N GLU A 233 -1.95 7.98 -3.76
CA GLU A 233 -3.37 8.12 -3.48
C GLU A 233 -3.65 7.93 -1.99
N PRO A 234 -4.64 8.63 -1.40
CA PRO A 234 -5.04 8.38 -0.02
C PRO A 234 -5.41 6.91 0.21
N ILE A 235 -5.24 6.38 1.43
CA ILE A 235 -5.72 5.03 1.76
C ILE A 235 -7.20 4.84 1.37
N LYS A 236 -7.58 3.61 1.03
CA LYS A 236 -8.93 3.28 0.57
C LYS A 236 -10.02 3.74 1.52
N GLU A 237 -9.76 3.71 2.82
CA GLU A 237 -10.67 4.18 3.85
C GLU A 237 -11.02 5.67 3.69
N LYS A 238 -10.03 6.50 3.36
CA LYS A 238 -10.23 7.94 3.10
C LYS A 238 -10.89 8.18 1.75
N GLN A 239 -10.55 7.38 0.73
CA GLN A 239 -11.20 7.44 -0.59
C GLN A 239 -12.71 7.18 -0.49
N ILE A 240 -13.14 6.20 0.32
CA ILE A 240 -14.57 5.89 0.55
C ILE A 240 -15.31 7.12 1.08
N ILE A 241 -14.75 7.82 2.07
CA ILE A 241 -15.36 9.00 2.68
C ILE A 241 -15.42 10.15 1.67
N SER A 242 -14.36 10.33 0.88
CA SER A 242 -14.34 11.32 -0.21
C SER A 242 -15.44 11.03 -1.23
N ASN A 243 -15.57 9.78 -1.67
CA ASN A 243 -16.59 9.35 -2.62
C ASN A 243 -18.01 9.51 -2.04
N MET A 244 -18.22 9.23 -0.75
CA MET A 244 -19.49 9.52 -0.07
C MET A 244 -19.84 11.01 -0.14
N LYS A 245 -18.89 11.89 0.18
CA LYS A 245 -19.10 13.35 0.11
C LYS A 245 -19.40 13.81 -1.32
N ILE A 246 -18.72 13.24 -2.33
CA ILE A 246 -18.99 13.52 -3.74
C ILE A 246 -20.41 13.08 -4.11
N PHE A 247 -20.85 11.89 -3.69
CA PHE A 247 -22.22 11.43 -3.92
C PHE A 247 -23.26 12.39 -3.31
N VAL A 248 -23.08 12.79 -2.05
CA VAL A 248 -23.96 13.76 -1.37
C VAL A 248 -24.03 15.08 -2.14
N ASN A 249 -22.87 15.61 -2.55
CA ASN A 249 -22.80 16.85 -3.33
C ASN A 249 -23.48 16.73 -4.70
N ASN A 250 -23.31 15.60 -5.40
CA ASN A 250 -23.96 15.35 -6.67
C ASN A 250 -25.49 15.37 -6.53
N ILE A 251 -26.02 14.72 -5.49
CA ILE A 251 -27.46 14.73 -5.21
C ILE A 251 -27.96 16.15 -4.90
N HIS A 252 -27.25 16.90 -4.07
CA HIS A 252 -27.61 18.29 -3.77
C HIS A 252 -27.63 19.14 -5.04
N ASN A 253 -26.59 19.04 -5.87
CA ASN A 253 -26.49 19.82 -7.10
C ASN A 253 -27.56 19.47 -8.14
N LYS A 254 -27.96 18.20 -8.22
CA LYS A 254 -28.90 17.70 -9.23
C LYS A 254 -30.37 17.82 -8.81
N TYR A 255 -30.67 17.62 -7.53
CA TYR A 255 -32.04 17.53 -7.01
C TYR A 255 -32.38 18.61 -5.97
N GLY A 256 -31.39 19.38 -5.48
CA GLY A 256 -31.59 20.35 -4.40
C GLY A 256 -31.86 19.69 -3.04
N ILE A 257 -31.49 18.41 -2.88
CA ILE A 257 -31.77 17.61 -1.68
C ILE A 257 -30.51 17.48 -0.84
N GLU A 258 -30.58 17.92 0.41
CA GLU A 258 -29.48 17.75 1.39
C GLU A 258 -29.50 16.34 1.98
N LEU A 259 -28.38 15.64 1.84
CA LEU A 259 -28.20 14.30 2.42
C LEU A 259 -27.27 14.28 3.62
N SER A 260 -26.56 15.36 3.94
CA SER A 260 -25.64 15.43 5.07
C SER A 260 -26.41 15.44 6.40
N HIS A 261 -25.94 14.67 7.37
CA HIS A 261 -26.44 14.66 8.74
C HIS A 261 -25.26 14.61 9.72
N LEU A 262 -25.40 15.24 10.91
CA LEU A 262 -24.39 15.21 11.96
C LEU A 262 -22.97 15.58 11.47
N VAL A 263 -22.86 16.68 10.70
CA VAL A 263 -21.63 17.02 9.97
C VAL A 263 -20.43 17.21 10.90
N ASN A 264 -20.62 17.84 12.06
CA ASN A 264 -19.52 18.09 13.00
C ASN A 264 -19.10 16.81 13.71
N GLU A 265 -20.05 15.95 14.07
CA GLU A 265 -19.81 14.66 14.69
C GLU A 265 -19.11 13.72 13.71
N CYS A 266 -19.52 13.70 12.44
CA CYS A 266 -18.85 12.94 11.39
C CYS A 266 -17.40 13.38 11.22
N LYS A 267 -17.10 14.70 11.23
CA LYS A 267 -15.72 15.20 11.17
C LYS A 267 -14.85 14.69 12.32
N ILE A 268 -15.41 14.55 13.53
CA ILE A 268 -14.69 13.97 14.68
C ILE A 268 -14.40 12.49 14.43
N GLN A 269 -15.36 11.73 13.88
CA GLN A 269 -15.15 10.31 13.56
C GLN A 269 -14.13 10.12 12.43
N GLU A 270 -14.05 11.03 11.46
CA GLU A 270 -13.10 10.94 10.34
C GLU A 270 -11.63 10.89 10.80
N ILE A 271 -11.30 11.49 11.96
CA ILE A 271 -9.94 11.45 12.54
C ILE A 271 -9.54 10.03 12.93
N ASN A 272 -10.51 9.20 13.32
CA ASN A 272 -10.29 7.80 13.73
C ASN A 272 -10.17 6.85 12.53
N ILE A 273 -10.48 7.32 11.32
CA ILE A 273 -10.36 6.52 10.11
C ILE A 273 -8.89 6.48 9.71
N LYS A 274 -8.22 5.40 10.14
CA LYS A 274 -6.83 5.06 9.84
C LYS A 274 -6.76 3.60 9.44
N ARG A 275 -5.71 3.20 8.74
CA ARG A 275 -5.47 1.79 8.42
C ARG A 275 -4.94 1.04 9.65
N PRO A 276 -5.49 -0.13 10.01
CA PRO A 276 -4.90 -0.97 11.07
C PRO A 276 -3.53 -1.53 10.67
N ILE A 277 -2.59 -1.60 11.61
CA ILE A 277 -1.32 -2.36 11.46
C ILE A 277 -1.51 -3.83 11.79
N VAL A 278 -2.26 -4.09 12.86
CA VAL A 278 -2.67 -5.41 13.31
C VAL A 278 -4.15 -5.51 13.09
N PHE A 279 -4.59 -6.69 12.66
CA PHE A 279 -5.99 -6.98 12.40
C PHE A 279 -6.48 -7.98 13.45
N ASN A 280 -7.07 -7.44 14.50
CA ASN A 280 -7.85 -8.15 15.49
C ASN A 280 -9.14 -7.37 15.77
N GLU A 281 -10.09 -7.99 16.46
CA GLU A 281 -11.41 -7.40 16.72
C GLU A 281 -11.32 -6.00 17.35
N GLN A 282 -10.41 -5.79 18.31
CA GLN A 282 -10.24 -4.52 19.01
C GLN A 282 -9.70 -3.42 18.07
N SER A 283 -8.66 -3.74 17.29
CA SER A 283 -8.02 -2.79 16.36
C SER A 283 -8.94 -2.36 15.22
N VAL A 284 -9.82 -3.26 14.75
CA VAL A 284 -10.74 -3.00 13.65
C VAL A 284 -12.01 -2.29 14.14
N SER A 285 -12.43 -2.56 15.38
CA SER A 285 -13.66 -2.03 15.98
C SER A 285 -13.79 -0.51 15.87
N GLY A 286 -12.75 0.24 16.23
CA GLY A 286 -12.79 1.70 16.20
C GLY A 286 -13.07 2.27 14.81
N ILE A 287 -12.49 1.64 13.78
CA ILE A 287 -12.63 2.09 12.39
C ILE A 287 -13.98 1.68 11.82
N VAL A 288 -14.44 0.45 12.10
CA VAL A 288 -15.77 -0.02 11.66
C VAL A 288 -16.89 0.81 12.30
N ASN A 289 -16.77 1.13 13.59
CA ASN A 289 -17.73 1.98 14.29
C ASN A 289 -17.75 3.41 13.70
N ALA A 290 -16.57 3.99 13.45
CA ALA A 290 -16.47 5.29 12.77
C ALA A 290 -17.10 5.24 11.37
N PHE A 291 -16.90 4.16 10.61
CA PHE A 291 -17.55 3.99 9.31
C PHE A 291 -19.06 3.87 9.39
N ASP A 292 -19.62 3.09 10.30
CA ASP A 292 -21.08 2.98 10.45
C ASP A 292 -21.69 4.36 10.80
N LYS A 293 -21.06 5.09 11.72
CA LYS A 293 -21.46 6.46 12.06
C LYS A 293 -21.42 7.41 10.87
N ILE A 294 -20.38 7.36 10.03
CA ILE A 294 -20.23 8.27 8.90
C ILE A 294 -21.11 7.87 7.71
N LEU A 295 -21.13 6.58 7.35
CA LEU A 295 -21.70 6.07 6.11
C LEU A 295 -23.16 5.62 6.26
N VAL A 296 -23.65 5.44 7.48
CA VAL A 296 -25.04 5.02 7.75
C VAL A 296 -25.79 6.08 8.57
N GLU A 297 -25.24 6.50 9.71
CA GLU A 297 -25.89 7.52 10.56
C GLU A 297 -25.70 8.95 10.02
N GLY A 298 -24.54 9.22 9.41
CA GLY A 298 -24.18 10.53 8.85
C GLY A 298 -24.95 10.91 7.58
N ILE A 299 -25.79 10.01 7.06
CA ILE A 299 -26.66 10.27 5.91
C ILE A 299 -28.10 10.47 6.37
N SER A 300 -28.69 11.61 6.01
CA SER A 300 -30.03 12.02 6.40
C SER A 300 -31.09 11.06 5.88
N VAL A 301 -31.75 10.33 6.79
CA VAL A 301 -32.91 9.47 6.45
C VAL A 301 -34.04 10.30 5.83
N VAL A 302 -34.25 11.52 6.30
CA VAL A 302 -35.25 12.44 5.73
C VAL A 302 -34.88 12.82 4.30
N GLY A 303 -33.63 13.22 4.07
CA GLY A 303 -33.14 13.54 2.73
C GLY A 303 -33.20 12.35 1.78
N LEU A 304 -32.83 11.15 2.24
CA LEU A 304 -32.93 9.91 1.46
C LEU A 304 -34.38 9.58 1.08
N LYS A 305 -35.35 9.82 1.97
CA LYS A 305 -36.78 9.66 1.64
C LYS A 305 -37.23 10.66 0.58
N SER A 306 -36.85 11.93 0.71
CA SER A 306 -37.14 12.94 -0.31
C SER A 306 -36.51 12.60 -1.67
N LEU A 307 -35.28 12.07 -1.68
CA LEU A 307 -34.64 11.61 -2.92
C LEU A 307 -35.36 10.40 -3.51
N TYR A 308 -35.72 9.42 -2.68
CA TYR A 308 -36.49 8.25 -3.12
C TYR A 308 -37.83 8.66 -3.75
N GLU A 309 -38.56 9.57 -3.12
CA GLU A 309 -39.82 10.12 -3.64
C GLU A 309 -39.61 10.82 -4.99
N THR A 310 -38.53 11.61 -5.11
CA THR A 310 -38.18 12.32 -6.36
C THR A 310 -37.84 11.34 -7.48
N LEU A 311 -37.10 10.28 -7.19
CA LEU A 311 -36.64 9.32 -8.20
C LEU A 311 -37.72 8.32 -8.65
N TYR A 312 -38.64 7.96 -7.75
CA TYR A 312 -39.70 6.99 -8.03
C TYR A 312 -41.05 7.63 -8.38
N GLY A 313 -41.32 8.85 -7.92
CA GLY A 313 -42.60 9.52 -8.12
C GLY A 313 -43.78 8.64 -7.69
N GLU A 314 -44.70 8.38 -8.61
CA GLU A 314 -45.87 7.52 -8.38
C GLU A 314 -45.53 6.03 -8.24
N LYS A 315 -44.34 5.58 -8.68
CA LYS A 315 -43.89 4.18 -8.60
C LYS A 315 -43.35 3.80 -7.22
N ARG A 316 -43.47 4.67 -6.22
CA ARG A 316 -43.00 4.44 -4.85
C ARG A 316 -43.76 3.28 -4.19
N LYS A 317 -43.06 2.47 -3.40
CA LYS A 317 -43.67 1.33 -2.67
C LYS A 317 -44.40 1.83 -1.43
N LEU A 318 -45.52 1.20 -1.09
CA LEU A 318 -46.23 1.45 0.17
C LEU A 318 -45.35 1.07 1.37
N GLY A 319 -45.31 1.92 2.40
CA GLY A 319 -44.58 1.66 3.65
C GLY A 319 -43.09 2.04 3.63
N TYR A 320 -42.61 2.73 2.59
CA TYR A 320 -41.22 3.23 2.51
C TYR A 320 -40.86 4.20 3.64
N GLU A 321 -41.86 4.81 4.27
CA GLU A 321 -41.71 5.74 5.38
C GLU A 321 -41.08 5.07 6.62
N LYS A 322 -41.16 3.74 6.72
CA LYS A 322 -40.54 2.95 7.79
C LYS A 322 -39.09 2.55 7.47
N TRP A 323 -38.65 2.70 6.22
CA TRP A 323 -37.30 2.32 5.82
C TRP A 323 -36.26 3.27 6.42
N GLN A 324 -35.10 2.68 6.73
CA GLN A 324 -33.91 3.36 7.27
C GLN A 324 -32.82 3.47 6.19
N SER A 325 -31.71 4.13 6.54
CA SER A 325 -30.64 4.55 5.62
C SER A 325 -30.22 3.46 4.62
N ILE A 326 -29.79 2.29 5.08
CA ILE A 326 -29.26 1.23 4.21
C ILE A 326 -30.30 0.77 3.19
N ARG A 327 -31.57 0.60 3.61
CA ARG A 327 -32.66 0.17 2.71
C ARG A 327 -33.00 1.25 1.68
N LEU A 328 -32.97 2.52 2.08
CA LEU A 328 -33.21 3.64 1.16
C LEU A 328 -32.07 3.76 0.14
N ILE A 329 -30.81 3.70 0.58
CA ILE A 329 -29.62 3.74 -0.30
C ILE A 329 -29.71 2.62 -1.34
N LYS A 330 -30.11 1.41 -0.94
CA LYS A 330 -30.33 0.29 -1.86
C LYS A 330 -31.34 0.59 -2.98
N GLU A 331 -32.49 1.13 -2.63
CA GLU A 331 -33.54 1.42 -3.63
C GLU A 331 -33.15 2.62 -4.50
N ILE A 332 -32.46 3.63 -3.93
CA ILE A 332 -31.90 4.76 -4.68
C ILE A 332 -30.85 4.26 -5.69
N LEU A 333 -29.91 3.41 -5.25
CA LEU A 333 -28.90 2.78 -6.11
C LEU A 333 -29.56 2.02 -7.27
N LYS A 334 -30.62 1.25 -6.98
CA LYS A 334 -31.40 0.53 -8.00
C LYS A 334 -32.02 1.47 -9.04
N GLN A 335 -32.58 2.59 -8.59
CA GLN A 335 -33.27 3.51 -9.48
C GLN A 335 -32.30 4.34 -10.33
N LEU A 336 -31.22 4.84 -9.72
CA LEU A 336 -30.15 5.53 -10.44
C LEU A 336 -29.49 4.60 -11.47
N GLY A 337 -29.35 3.31 -11.15
CA GLY A 337 -28.79 2.29 -12.04
C GLY A 337 -29.75 1.75 -13.12
N SER A 338 -31.01 2.16 -13.16
CA SER A 338 -32.05 1.54 -14.03
C SER A 338 -31.79 1.64 -15.54
N GLY A 339 -30.87 2.51 -15.97
CA GLY A 339 -30.45 2.66 -17.37
C GLY A 339 -29.11 1.99 -17.73
N VAL A 340 -28.48 1.26 -16.81
CA VAL A 340 -27.16 0.63 -17.02
C VAL A 340 -27.34 -0.81 -17.47
N GLN A 341 -26.75 -1.18 -18.61
CA GLN A 341 -26.90 -2.52 -19.22
C GLN A 341 -26.34 -3.65 -18.35
N GLU A 342 -25.22 -3.43 -17.67
CA GLU A 342 -24.56 -4.41 -16.78
C GLU A 342 -24.38 -3.81 -15.39
N MET A 343 -25.46 -3.80 -14.61
CA MET A 343 -25.42 -3.38 -13.21
C MET A 343 -24.93 -4.57 -12.35
N PRO A 344 -23.95 -4.38 -11.45
CA PRO A 344 -23.58 -5.43 -10.51
C PRO A 344 -24.77 -5.82 -9.60
N ASP A 345 -24.65 -6.99 -8.97
CA ASP A 345 -25.64 -7.46 -8.01
C ASP A 345 -25.81 -6.46 -6.84
N ILE A 346 -26.94 -5.74 -6.84
CA ILE A 346 -27.25 -4.69 -5.87
C ILE A 346 -27.26 -5.22 -4.44
N GLU A 347 -27.68 -6.47 -4.22
CA GLU A 347 -27.67 -7.07 -2.87
C GLU A 347 -26.23 -7.19 -2.36
N LYS A 348 -25.31 -7.67 -3.21
CA LYS A 348 -23.89 -7.76 -2.89
C LYS A 348 -23.22 -6.39 -2.75
N MET A 349 -23.66 -5.39 -3.53
CA MET A 349 -23.14 -4.03 -3.42
C MET A 349 -23.49 -3.35 -2.09
N ILE A 350 -24.70 -3.60 -1.58
CA ILE A 350 -25.18 -2.98 -0.33
C ILE A 350 -24.81 -3.79 0.91
N SER A 351 -24.57 -5.10 0.79
CA SER A 351 -24.15 -5.96 1.89
C SER A 351 -23.07 -5.37 2.82
N PRO A 352 -22.01 -4.69 2.34
CA PRO A 352 -21.02 -4.10 3.26
C PRO A 352 -21.59 -3.08 4.26
N LEU A 353 -22.65 -2.33 3.92
CA LEU A 353 -23.28 -1.41 4.89
C LEU A 353 -24.03 -2.17 5.99
N TYR A 354 -24.68 -3.29 5.66
CA TYR A 354 -25.29 -4.16 6.67
C TYR A 354 -24.22 -4.76 7.58
N ILE A 355 -23.08 -5.16 7.00
CA ILE A 355 -21.98 -5.77 7.73
C ILE A 355 -21.29 -4.77 8.67
N LEU A 356 -21.16 -3.49 8.28
CA LEU A 356 -20.73 -2.42 9.19
C LEU A 356 -21.66 -2.33 10.42
N HIS A 357 -22.96 -2.33 10.17
CA HIS A 357 -23.96 -2.24 11.22
C HIS A 357 -23.95 -3.45 12.15
N ASP A 358 -23.86 -4.66 11.58
CA ASP A 358 -23.76 -5.91 12.35
C ASP A 358 -22.49 -5.97 13.19
N TYR A 359 -21.35 -5.55 12.64
CA TYR A 359 -20.11 -5.41 13.40
C TYR A 359 -20.29 -4.46 14.58
N ARG A 360 -20.89 -3.29 14.37
CA ARG A 360 -21.13 -2.34 15.44
C ARG A 360 -22.07 -2.90 16.50
N ILE A 361 -23.14 -3.59 16.11
CA ILE A 361 -24.04 -4.24 17.06
C ILE A 361 -23.25 -5.27 17.89
N TYR A 362 -22.46 -6.11 17.23
CA TYR A 362 -21.62 -7.12 17.88
C TYR A 362 -20.62 -6.52 18.88
N LEU A 363 -20.01 -5.38 18.53
CA LEU A 363 -18.94 -4.76 19.32
C LEU A 363 -19.46 -3.86 20.46
N ASP A 364 -20.56 -3.14 20.24
CA ASP A 364 -21.04 -2.11 21.16
C ASP A 364 -22.17 -2.59 22.08
N HIS A 365 -22.87 -3.68 21.74
CA HIS A 365 -24.04 -4.14 22.50
C HIS A 365 -23.75 -5.41 23.31
N LEU A 366 -24.35 -5.49 24.50
CA LEU A 366 -24.36 -6.72 25.28
C LEU A 366 -25.33 -7.73 24.63
N LEU A 367 -24.78 -8.70 23.91
CA LEU A 367 -25.52 -9.77 23.24
C LEU A 367 -25.39 -11.09 23.97
N SER A 368 -26.41 -11.95 23.86
CA SER A 368 -26.29 -13.36 24.27
C SER A 368 -25.27 -14.11 23.42
N GLU A 369 -24.69 -15.19 23.95
CA GLU A 369 -23.70 -16.01 23.22
C GLU A 369 -24.20 -16.49 21.86
N ASN A 370 -25.47 -16.90 21.78
CA ASN A 370 -26.09 -17.37 20.54
C ASN A 370 -26.19 -16.24 19.49
N GLU A 371 -26.56 -15.03 19.91
CA GLU A 371 -26.62 -13.87 19.00
C GLU A 371 -25.22 -13.40 18.57
N GLN A 372 -24.23 -13.48 19.46
CA GLN A 372 -22.83 -13.22 19.10
C GLN A 372 -22.33 -14.21 18.05
N GLU A 373 -22.59 -15.51 18.23
CA GLU A 373 -22.17 -16.54 17.28
C GLU A 373 -22.83 -16.39 15.91
N LYS A 374 -24.14 -16.16 15.88
CA LYS A 374 -24.87 -15.87 14.62
C LYS A 374 -24.30 -14.66 13.89
N THR A 375 -24.02 -13.58 14.62
CA THR A 375 -23.48 -12.35 14.01
C THR A 375 -22.08 -12.57 13.44
N ARG A 376 -21.20 -13.26 14.19
CA ARG A 376 -19.86 -13.62 13.72
C ARG A 376 -19.89 -14.52 12.47
N LEU A 377 -20.76 -15.52 12.45
CA LEU A 377 -20.96 -16.40 11.30
C LEU A 377 -21.45 -15.61 10.09
N HIS A 378 -22.48 -14.78 10.27
CA HIS A 378 -23.03 -13.96 9.20
C HIS A 378 -21.98 -13.02 8.58
N ILE A 379 -21.18 -12.35 9.41
CA ILE A 379 -20.09 -11.49 8.96
C ILE A 379 -19.06 -12.28 8.15
N SER A 380 -18.60 -13.40 8.70
CA SER A 380 -17.54 -14.22 8.08
C SER A 380 -18.00 -14.78 6.73
N GLU A 381 -19.20 -15.35 6.67
CA GLU A 381 -19.78 -15.91 5.45
C GLU A 381 -19.97 -14.84 4.37
N THR A 382 -20.52 -13.69 4.74
CA THR A 382 -20.77 -12.60 3.79
C THR A 382 -19.47 -12.03 3.22
N MET A 383 -18.41 -11.97 4.03
CA MET A 383 -17.07 -11.49 3.64
C MET A 383 -16.19 -12.61 3.06
N GLY A 384 -16.67 -13.85 2.96
CA GLY A 384 -15.92 -14.97 2.38
C GLY A 384 -14.73 -15.44 3.23
N ALA A 385 -14.77 -15.22 4.54
CA ALA A 385 -13.82 -15.77 5.50
C ALA A 385 -14.32 -17.12 6.04
N GLU A 386 -13.41 -18.04 6.30
CA GLU A 386 -13.71 -19.34 6.92
C GLU A 386 -14.01 -19.18 8.41
N LYS A 387 -13.33 -18.22 9.06
CA LYS A 387 -13.48 -17.95 10.49
C LYS A 387 -13.49 -16.46 10.77
N PHE A 388 -14.27 -16.07 11.77
CA PHE A 388 -14.30 -14.68 12.24
C PHE A 388 -12.93 -14.20 12.74
N SER A 389 -12.04 -15.09 13.18
CA SER A 389 -10.68 -14.72 13.58
C SER A 389 -9.81 -14.22 12.42
N GLU A 390 -10.21 -14.43 11.15
CA GLU A 390 -9.52 -13.92 9.96
C GLU A 390 -9.81 -12.42 9.72
N GLN A 391 -9.63 -11.59 10.76
CA GLN A 391 -10.01 -10.18 10.75
C GLN A 391 -9.33 -9.38 9.63
N GLU A 392 -8.09 -9.72 9.25
CA GLU A 392 -7.39 -9.05 8.13
C GLU A 392 -8.14 -9.25 6.80
N LYS A 393 -8.53 -10.50 6.50
CA LYS A 393 -9.26 -10.85 5.29
C LYS A 393 -10.66 -10.23 5.28
N ILE A 394 -11.36 -10.30 6.41
CA ILE A 394 -12.69 -9.72 6.57
C ILE A 394 -12.64 -8.20 6.35
N TYR A 395 -11.70 -7.53 7.00
CA TYR A 395 -11.54 -6.08 6.89
C TYR A 395 -11.23 -5.64 5.46
N TYR A 396 -10.25 -6.27 4.80
CA TYR A 396 -9.89 -5.90 3.43
C TYR A 396 -11.04 -6.09 2.45
N GLU A 397 -11.81 -7.18 2.58
CA GLU A 397 -12.98 -7.40 1.72
C GLU A 397 -14.09 -6.38 2.01
N LEU A 398 -14.31 -6.02 3.28
CA LEU A 398 -15.26 -4.98 3.67
C LEU A 398 -14.89 -3.62 3.05
N ILE A 399 -13.64 -3.16 3.21
CA ILE A 399 -13.16 -1.91 2.63
C ILE A 399 -13.26 -1.95 1.10
N ARG A 400 -12.84 -3.05 0.45
CA ARG A 400 -12.95 -3.21 -1.01
C ARG A 400 -14.40 -3.07 -1.49
N ARG A 401 -15.37 -3.71 -0.81
CA ARG A 401 -16.78 -3.63 -1.19
C ARG A 401 -17.39 -2.25 -0.94
N LEU A 402 -17.01 -1.58 0.16
CA LEU A 402 -17.40 -0.19 0.43
C LEU A 402 -16.86 0.77 -0.64
N ASP A 403 -15.60 0.62 -1.03
CA ASP A 403 -14.97 1.42 -2.10
C ASP A 403 -15.76 1.27 -3.40
N VAL A 404 -16.03 0.03 -3.81
CA VAL A 404 -16.85 -0.24 -5.00
C VAL A 404 -18.24 0.39 -4.90
N LEU A 405 -18.94 0.21 -3.78
CA LEU A 405 -20.28 0.78 -3.58
C LEU A 405 -20.28 2.30 -3.79
N TYR A 406 -19.36 3.01 -3.14
CA TYR A 406 -19.33 4.47 -3.19
C TYR A 406 -18.81 5.01 -4.52
N GLN A 407 -17.90 4.30 -5.21
CA GLN A 407 -17.55 4.63 -6.59
C GLN A 407 -18.76 4.56 -7.53
N TYR A 408 -19.60 3.52 -7.40
CA TYR A 408 -20.83 3.41 -8.19
C TYR A 408 -21.84 4.51 -7.85
N LEU A 409 -22.06 4.81 -6.56
CA LEU A 409 -22.94 5.92 -6.17
C LEU A 409 -22.46 7.25 -6.75
N VAL A 410 -21.15 7.52 -6.76
CA VAL A 410 -20.57 8.70 -7.41
C VAL A 410 -20.85 8.71 -8.91
N LEU A 411 -20.61 7.60 -9.61
CA LEU A 411 -20.81 7.52 -11.05
C LEU A 411 -22.27 7.70 -11.46
N LEU A 412 -23.20 7.12 -10.70
CA LEU A 412 -24.64 7.13 -11.01
C LEU A 412 -25.36 8.40 -10.55
N SER A 413 -24.75 9.19 -9.65
CA SER A 413 -25.33 10.44 -9.15
C SER A 413 -24.96 11.68 -9.97
N LYS A 414 -23.92 11.60 -10.82
CA LYS A 414 -23.68 12.60 -11.88
C LYS A 414 -24.95 12.73 -12.74
#